data_AF-A0A099T4S3-F1
#
_entry.id   AF-A0A099T4S3-F1
#
_cell.length_a   1.000
_cell.length_b   1.000
_cell.length_c   1.000
_cell.angle_alpha   90.00
_cell.angle_beta   90.00
_cell.angle_gamma   90.00
#
_symmetry.space_group_name_H-M   'P 1'
#
loop_
_entity.id
_entity.type
_entity.pdbx_description
1 polymer ?
#
loop_
_entity_poly.entity_id
_entity_poly.type
_entity_poly.pdbx_seq_one_letter_code
_entity_poly.pdbx_strand_id
1 'polypeptide(L)'
;MEKQLLDVLVGLNGVWLSRSGLLHGIRDFDITRNHIHIETECGARFTVRNSRSSRSARSLRNNKYRKPCKRCRPSDEQINRFVKKTFKERGQTVSVFSTKKPTPKKPKQAVVKSVSVSTPTPTTTSEAAPATPENKGAKDNNKPEVKYSPSQIERLKTLMAPDDKIPVQGELPEFKDLEKELIQRRRNDLISMYEEDREDRLGKLERTITAFFVERGFLEIKSPIMIPFEYVERMGIDKDDHLYKQIFRVGDNMCLRPMLAPCLYNYLRKLDKVLPDPIRIFEIGPCYRKESDGSRHLEEFTMLNFCQMGSNCTRENLEGIISEFLEHLGIEYQIEADDCMVYGDTIDIMHGDLELSSAVVGPIPLDREWGVNKPWIGAGFGLERLLKVKHDYTNIRRASRSELYYNGINTNL
;
A
#
# COMPACT_ATOMS: atom_id res chain seq x y z
N MET A 1 26.04 -4.53 -1.12
CA MET A 1 26.18 -5.70 -2.02
C MET A 1 27.03 -5.35 -3.23
N GLU A 2 27.97 -6.21 -3.62
CA GLU A 2 28.69 -6.10 -4.89
C GLU A 2 27.77 -6.39 -6.10
N LYS A 3 28.11 -5.79 -7.26
CA LYS A 3 27.40 -6.05 -8.51
C LYS A 3 27.88 -7.37 -9.13
N GLN A 4 27.23 -8.47 -8.76
CA GLN A 4 27.44 -9.80 -9.35
C GLN A 4 27.28 -9.80 -10.88
N LEU A 5 27.98 -10.72 -11.55
CA LEU A 5 27.88 -10.99 -12.99
C LEU A 5 26.56 -11.71 -13.33
N LEU A 6 26.24 -11.78 -14.63
CA LEU A 6 24.94 -12.26 -15.08
C LEU A 6 24.81 -13.78 -14.97
N ASP A 7 25.91 -14.50 -15.14
CA ASP A 7 26.03 -15.95 -14.89
C ASP A 7 25.73 -16.33 -13.44
N VAL A 8 26.29 -15.63 -12.45
CA VAL A 8 26.04 -15.86 -11.03
C VAL A 8 24.56 -15.67 -10.71
N LEU A 9 23.95 -14.60 -11.22
CA LEU A 9 22.51 -14.33 -11.05
C LEU A 9 21.62 -15.37 -11.73
N VAL A 10 22.02 -15.86 -12.91
CA VAL A 10 21.30 -16.90 -13.65
C VAL A 10 21.39 -18.25 -12.93
N GLY A 11 22.59 -18.65 -12.49
CA GLY A 11 22.82 -19.91 -11.78
C GLY A 11 22.22 -19.97 -10.38
N LEU A 12 22.16 -18.86 -9.65
CA LEU A 12 21.48 -18.78 -8.33
C LEU A 12 19.96 -18.92 -8.47
N ASN A 13 19.37 -18.22 -9.44
CA ASN A 13 17.91 -18.15 -9.57
C ASN A 13 17.30 -19.35 -10.31
N GLY A 14 18.03 -20.01 -11.22
CA GLY A 14 17.51 -21.10 -12.07
C GLY A 14 16.44 -20.66 -13.10
N VAL A 15 16.16 -19.36 -13.16
CA VAL A 15 15.15 -18.75 -14.05
C VAL A 15 15.75 -17.59 -14.85
N TRP A 16 15.29 -17.43 -16.08
CA TRP A 16 15.74 -16.40 -17.02
C TRP A 16 14.66 -15.35 -17.26
N LEU A 17 15.04 -14.07 -17.16
CA LEU A 17 14.17 -12.97 -17.54
C LEU A 17 14.49 -12.45 -18.95
N SER A 18 13.54 -12.67 -19.86
CA SER A 18 13.57 -12.16 -21.23
C SER A 18 13.41 -10.63 -21.30
N ARG A 19 13.83 -10.00 -22.40
CA ARG A 19 13.74 -8.54 -22.61
C ARG A 19 12.32 -7.97 -22.55
N SER A 20 11.29 -8.80 -22.73
CA SER A 20 9.86 -8.46 -22.63
C SER A 20 9.28 -8.66 -21.21
N GLY A 21 10.09 -9.04 -20.22
CA GLY A 21 9.68 -9.25 -18.83
C GLY A 21 8.99 -10.60 -18.58
N LEU A 22 9.05 -11.55 -19.52
CA LEU A 22 8.59 -12.92 -19.27
C LEU A 22 9.66 -13.69 -18.49
N LEU A 23 9.24 -14.37 -17.42
CA LEU A 23 10.08 -15.28 -16.63
C LEU A 23 10.02 -16.70 -17.20
N HIS A 24 11.16 -17.30 -17.49
CA HIS A 24 11.31 -18.64 -18.05
C HIS A 24 12.08 -19.53 -17.08
N GLY A 25 11.72 -20.80 -16.92
CA GLY A 25 12.63 -21.77 -16.33
C GLY A 25 13.75 -22.10 -17.34
N ILE A 26 14.94 -22.33 -16.81
CA ILE A 26 16.14 -22.62 -17.58
C ILE A 26 16.31 -24.14 -17.66
N ARG A 27 16.54 -24.63 -18.88
CA ARG A 27 16.94 -26.03 -19.10
C ARG A 27 18.46 -26.17 -18.97
N ASP A 28 19.21 -25.25 -19.56
CA ASP A 28 20.68 -25.26 -19.57
C ASP A 28 21.25 -23.86 -19.87
N PHE A 29 22.52 -23.61 -19.51
CA PHE A 29 23.24 -22.41 -19.94
C PHE A 29 24.78 -22.57 -20.03
N ASP A 30 25.33 -22.14 -21.17
CA ASP A 30 26.78 -22.08 -21.43
C ASP A 30 27.34 -20.67 -21.18
N ILE A 31 28.60 -20.59 -20.73
CA ILE A 31 29.34 -19.33 -20.60
C ILE A 31 30.54 -19.36 -21.56
N THR A 32 30.60 -18.39 -22.47
CA THR A 32 31.79 -18.08 -23.28
C THR A 32 32.45 -16.78 -22.78
N ARG A 33 33.68 -16.48 -23.23
CA ARG A 33 34.55 -15.39 -22.71
C ARG A 33 33.88 -14.06 -22.38
N ASN A 34 32.82 -13.67 -23.10
CA ASN A 34 32.07 -12.43 -22.87
C ASN A 34 30.53 -12.61 -22.88
N HIS A 35 30.00 -13.81 -23.11
CA HIS A 35 28.57 -14.04 -23.33
C HIS A 35 28.07 -15.27 -22.58
N ILE A 36 26.81 -15.20 -22.14
CA ILE A 36 26.06 -16.35 -21.64
C ILE A 36 25.01 -16.73 -22.68
N HIS A 37 24.91 -18.03 -22.95
CA HIS A 37 23.96 -18.64 -23.88
C HIS A 37 23.00 -19.48 -23.05
N ILE A 38 21.71 -19.16 -23.07
CA ILE A 38 20.70 -19.74 -22.18
C ILE A 38 19.66 -20.47 -23.04
N GLU A 39 19.46 -21.77 -22.80
CA GLU A 39 18.30 -22.50 -23.31
C GLU A 39 17.22 -22.61 -22.23
N THR A 40 16.04 -22.09 -22.54
CA THR A 40 14.87 -22.18 -21.67
C THR A 40 14.08 -23.46 -21.93
N GLU A 41 13.31 -23.92 -20.94
CA GLU A 41 12.50 -25.16 -21.04
C GLU A 41 11.58 -25.17 -22.26
N CYS A 42 11.05 -24.01 -22.66
CA CYS A 42 10.21 -23.84 -23.85
C CYS A 42 10.99 -23.78 -25.18
N GLY A 43 12.27 -24.18 -25.20
CA GLY A 43 13.13 -24.24 -26.38
C GLY A 43 13.61 -22.89 -26.92
N ALA A 44 13.34 -21.78 -26.23
CA ALA A 44 13.83 -20.46 -26.63
C ALA A 44 15.28 -20.27 -26.16
N ARG A 45 16.16 -19.94 -27.11
CA ARG A 45 17.60 -19.70 -26.87
C ARG A 45 17.91 -18.21 -26.85
N PHE A 46 18.70 -17.77 -25.88
CA PHE A 46 19.12 -16.38 -25.71
C PHE A 46 20.65 -16.30 -25.65
N THR A 47 21.26 -15.42 -26.42
CA THR A 47 22.68 -15.05 -26.27
C THR A 47 22.76 -13.61 -25.81
N VAL A 48 23.39 -13.37 -24.67
CA VAL A 48 23.50 -12.03 -24.06
C VAL A 48 24.90 -11.83 -23.46
N ARG A 49 25.39 -10.58 -23.44
CA ARG A 49 26.71 -10.26 -22.87
C ARG A 49 26.69 -10.50 -21.37
N ASN A 50 27.65 -11.27 -20.85
CA ASN A 50 27.79 -11.48 -19.41
C ASN A 50 28.25 -10.17 -18.76
N SER A 51 27.30 -9.43 -18.17
CA SER A 51 27.54 -8.06 -17.70
C SER A 51 26.75 -7.73 -16.46
N ARG A 52 27.49 -7.25 -15.45
CA ARG A 52 27.03 -6.73 -14.16
C ARG A 52 25.97 -5.61 -14.28
N SER A 53 25.96 -4.86 -15.39
CA SER A 53 25.09 -3.69 -15.62
C SER A 53 23.93 -3.92 -16.61
N SER A 54 23.84 -5.10 -17.23
CA SER A 54 22.80 -5.42 -18.22
C SER A 54 21.37 -5.26 -17.66
N ARG A 55 20.38 -5.05 -18.55
CA ARG A 55 18.95 -4.96 -18.13
C ARG A 55 18.51 -6.23 -17.39
N SER A 56 18.86 -7.41 -17.91
CA SER A 56 18.58 -8.68 -17.24
C SER A 56 19.31 -8.81 -15.90
N ALA A 57 20.58 -8.39 -15.76
CA ALA A 57 21.28 -8.40 -14.46
C ALA A 57 20.66 -7.43 -13.43
N ARG A 58 20.05 -6.32 -13.88
CA ARG A 58 19.25 -5.45 -12.99
C ARG A 58 17.96 -6.14 -12.58
N SER A 59 17.16 -6.65 -13.52
CA SER A 59 15.89 -7.28 -13.19
C SER A 59 16.01 -8.59 -12.38
N LEU A 60 17.08 -9.37 -12.58
CA LEU A 60 17.39 -10.58 -11.79
C LEU A 60 17.95 -10.30 -10.39
N ARG A 61 18.36 -9.06 -10.07
CA ARG A 61 18.72 -8.63 -8.70
C ARG A 61 17.56 -7.98 -7.96
N ASN A 62 16.66 -7.35 -8.71
CA ASN A 62 15.50 -6.63 -8.18
C ASN A 62 14.23 -7.51 -8.18
N ASN A 63 14.35 -8.79 -8.55
CA ASN A 63 13.30 -9.81 -8.63
C ASN A 63 12.04 -9.42 -9.46
N LYS A 64 12.08 -8.33 -10.24
CA LYS A 64 10.93 -7.79 -10.99
C LYS A 64 10.73 -8.54 -12.31
N TYR A 65 9.60 -9.25 -12.44
CA TYR A 65 9.10 -9.89 -13.67
C TYR A 65 7.66 -9.43 -13.98
N ARG A 66 7.21 -9.57 -15.24
CA ARG A 66 5.86 -9.11 -15.66
C ARG A 66 4.81 -10.23 -15.63
N LYS A 67 5.19 -11.45 -15.99
CA LYS A 67 4.37 -12.68 -15.93
C LYS A 67 5.22 -13.92 -16.24
N PRO A 68 4.85 -15.13 -15.76
CA PRO A 68 5.54 -16.35 -16.15
C PRO A 68 5.31 -16.67 -17.64
N CYS A 69 6.28 -17.34 -18.25
CA CYS A 69 6.18 -17.83 -19.63
C CYS A 69 5.17 -18.99 -19.69
N LYS A 70 4.03 -18.78 -20.36
CA LYS A 70 2.95 -19.78 -20.54
C LYS A 70 3.39 -21.13 -21.15
N ARG A 71 4.59 -21.18 -21.77
CA ARG A 71 5.18 -22.40 -22.35
C ARG A 71 6.25 -23.06 -21.48
N CYS A 72 6.91 -22.34 -20.56
CA CYS A 72 7.74 -22.95 -19.52
C CYS A 72 6.86 -23.49 -18.39
N ARG A 73 5.91 -22.65 -17.95
CA ARG A 73 5.17 -22.81 -16.69
C ARG A 73 6.13 -23.09 -15.51
N PRO A 74 7.03 -22.14 -15.17
CA PRO A 74 7.88 -22.29 -14.00
C PRO A 74 6.99 -22.52 -12.78
N SER A 75 7.34 -23.48 -11.93
CA SER A 75 6.50 -23.85 -10.78
C SER A 75 6.39 -22.69 -9.80
N ASP A 76 5.33 -22.68 -8.99
CA ASP A 76 5.17 -21.68 -7.94
C ASP A 76 6.32 -21.74 -6.92
N GLU A 77 7.00 -22.89 -6.78
CA GLU A 77 8.24 -22.99 -6.01
C GLU A 77 9.42 -22.25 -6.68
N GLN A 78 9.63 -22.39 -7.99
CA GLN A 78 10.65 -21.63 -8.75
C GLN A 78 10.36 -20.13 -8.71
N ILE A 79 9.08 -19.73 -8.80
CA ILE A 79 8.65 -18.32 -8.71
C ILE A 79 8.87 -17.78 -7.30
N ASN A 80 8.44 -18.49 -6.25
CA ASN A 80 8.66 -18.07 -4.87
C ASN A 80 10.15 -18.03 -4.50
N ARG A 81 10.98 -18.94 -5.02
CA ARG A 81 12.44 -18.92 -4.83
C ARG A 81 13.08 -17.68 -5.48
N PHE A 82 12.64 -17.32 -6.68
CA PHE A 82 13.06 -16.09 -7.37
C PHE A 82 12.63 -14.82 -6.63
N VAL A 83 11.42 -14.79 -6.07
CA VAL A 83 10.89 -13.60 -5.35
C VAL A 83 11.50 -13.48 -3.94
N LYS A 84 11.43 -14.54 -3.12
CA LYS A 84 11.78 -14.55 -1.69
C LYS A 84 13.26 -14.84 -1.38
N LYS A 85 14.13 -14.95 -2.41
CA LYS A 85 15.58 -15.17 -2.27
C LYS A 85 15.97 -16.44 -1.45
N THR A 86 15.13 -17.48 -1.44
CA THR A 86 15.38 -18.72 -0.68
C THR A 86 16.43 -19.63 -1.36
N PHE A 87 17.64 -19.12 -1.49
CA PHE A 87 18.79 -19.87 -1.99
C PHE A 87 19.31 -20.80 -0.89
N LYS A 88 19.26 -22.12 -1.12
CA LYS A 88 20.15 -23.03 -0.38
C LYS A 88 21.60 -22.71 -0.74
N GLU A 89 22.50 -22.82 0.22
CA GLU A 89 23.93 -22.65 -0.01
C GLU A 89 24.47 -23.64 -1.05
N ARG A 90 25.68 -23.37 -1.58
CA ARG A 90 26.29 -24.17 -2.66
C ARG A 90 26.61 -25.61 -2.21
N GLY A 91 25.63 -26.49 -2.35
CA GLY A 91 25.68 -27.86 -1.83
C GLY A 91 25.14 -28.95 -2.77
N GLN A 92 25.24 -28.78 -4.09
CA GLN A 92 24.99 -29.90 -5.02
C GLN A 92 25.82 -29.77 -6.31
N THR A 93 26.72 -30.74 -6.52
CA THR A 93 27.45 -30.94 -7.77
C THR A 93 26.54 -31.63 -8.79
N VAL A 94 26.27 -30.98 -9.92
CA VAL A 94 25.70 -31.63 -11.11
C VAL A 94 26.84 -32.06 -12.02
N SER A 95 26.84 -33.32 -12.46
CA SER A 95 27.97 -33.95 -13.14
C SER A 95 28.14 -33.50 -14.60
N VAL A 96 29.40 -33.25 -14.99
CA VAL A 96 29.75 -32.86 -16.36
C VAL A 96 29.70 -34.07 -17.29
N PHE A 97 28.58 -34.27 -17.98
CA PHE A 97 28.48 -35.23 -19.09
C PHE A 97 28.85 -34.59 -20.43
N SER A 98 30.16 -34.50 -20.68
CA SER A 98 30.72 -34.09 -21.97
C SER A 98 30.40 -35.12 -23.06
N THR A 99 29.46 -34.80 -23.95
CA THR A 99 29.25 -35.54 -25.21
C THR A 99 29.32 -34.59 -26.41
N LYS A 100 29.90 -35.06 -27.52
CA LYS A 100 30.41 -34.22 -28.61
C LYS A 100 29.31 -33.87 -29.64
N LYS A 101 29.47 -32.73 -30.33
CA LYS A 101 28.70 -32.34 -31.53
C LYS A 101 28.61 -33.48 -32.55
N PRO A 102 27.49 -33.55 -33.28
CA PRO A 102 27.56 -33.41 -34.75
C PRO A 102 26.96 -32.11 -35.31
N THR A 103 27.16 -31.89 -36.61
CA THR A 103 26.78 -30.69 -37.39
C THR A 103 25.63 -30.95 -38.39
N PRO A 104 25.01 -29.92 -39.02
CA PRO A 104 23.62 -30.00 -39.49
C PRO A 104 23.43 -30.29 -41.00
N LYS A 105 22.16 -30.56 -41.40
CA LYS A 105 21.66 -30.44 -42.78
C LYS A 105 20.29 -29.73 -42.84
N LYS A 106 20.02 -29.06 -43.97
CA LYS A 106 18.74 -28.40 -44.34
C LYS A 106 17.97 -29.27 -45.39
N PRO A 107 16.99 -28.77 -46.19
CA PRO A 107 15.56 -28.69 -45.86
C PRO A 107 14.64 -29.28 -46.96
N LYS A 108 13.31 -29.12 -46.83
CA LYS A 108 12.28 -29.01 -47.92
C LYS A 108 10.93 -28.57 -47.28
N GLN A 109 10.20 -27.57 -47.82
CA GLN A 109 9.10 -27.64 -48.81
C GLN A 109 7.88 -28.47 -48.34
N ALA A 110 6.60 -28.08 -48.49
CA ALA A 110 5.94 -26.89 -49.09
C ALA A 110 4.54 -26.67 -48.42
N VAL A 111 3.59 -25.78 -48.77
CA VAL A 111 3.48 -24.79 -49.89
C VAL A 111 2.78 -23.46 -49.45
N VAL A 112 1.72 -22.99 -50.12
CA VAL A 112 1.11 -21.63 -50.14
C VAL A 112 -0.43 -21.67 -50.21
N LYS A 113 -1.14 -20.68 -49.59
CA LYS A 113 -2.32 -19.88 -50.06
C LYS A 113 -2.98 -19.14 -48.86
N SER A 114 -2.89 -17.81 -48.67
CA SER A 114 -3.52 -16.64 -49.36
C SER A 114 -5.03 -16.45 -49.03
N VAL A 115 -5.46 -15.50 -48.15
CA VAL A 115 -5.80 -14.05 -48.38
C VAL A 115 -7.08 -13.91 -49.28
N SER A 116 -8.16 -13.14 -49.01
CA SER A 116 -8.44 -11.81 -48.37
C SER A 116 -9.72 -11.87 -47.44
N VAL A 117 -10.18 -10.93 -46.58
CA VAL A 117 -10.43 -9.44 -46.58
C VAL A 117 -11.45 -9.04 -47.68
N SER A 118 -12.62 -8.39 -47.45
CA SER A 118 -12.94 -7.15 -46.69
C SER A 118 -14.40 -7.05 -46.14
N THR A 119 -14.67 -6.01 -45.33
CA THR A 119 -15.97 -5.46 -44.82
C THR A 119 -16.82 -4.74 -45.91
N PRO A 120 -18.12 -4.32 -45.73
CA PRO A 120 -18.67 -3.56 -44.56
C PRO A 120 -20.15 -3.81 -44.11
N THR A 121 -20.61 -2.95 -43.18
CA THR A 121 -21.92 -2.70 -42.52
C THR A 121 -23.05 -2.15 -43.44
N PRO A 122 -24.31 -1.81 -42.98
CA PRO A 122 -24.96 -1.87 -41.64
C PRO A 122 -26.44 -2.42 -41.61
N THR A 123 -27.12 -2.30 -40.44
CA THR A 123 -28.61 -2.30 -40.23
C THR A 123 -29.38 -3.63 -40.49
N THR A 124 -30.59 -3.91 -39.97
CA THR A 124 -31.61 -3.13 -39.21
C THR A 124 -32.38 -4.00 -38.19
N THR A 125 -33.27 -3.35 -37.40
CA THR A 125 -34.33 -3.85 -36.51
C THR A 125 -35.18 -5.06 -36.95
N SER A 126 -35.64 -5.88 -35.99
CA SER A 126 -37.09 -6.10 -35.72
C SER A 126 -37.38 -6.81 -34.37
N GLU A 127 -38.63 -6.66 -33.94
CA GLU A 127 -39.38 -7.26 -32.82
C GLU A 127 -39.17 -8.79 -32.58
N ALA A 128 -39.34 -9.35 -31.37
CA ALA A 128 -40.56 -9.56 -30.56
C ALA A 128 -41.65 -10.43 -31.26
N ALA A 129 -42.38 -11.37 -30.63
CA ALA A 129 -42.49 -11.72 -29.20
C ALA A 129 -42.61 -13.26 -28.93
N PRO A 130 -43.65 -13.84 -28.28
CA PRO A 130 -43.52 -14.25 -26.87
C PRO A 130 -43.78 -15.74 -26.51
N ALA A 131 -43.23 -16.11 -25.35
CA ALA A 131 -43.75 -17.02 -24.31
C ALA A 131 -44.54 -18.31 -24.66
N THR A 132 -44.08 -19.42 -24.09
CA THR A 132 -44.93 -20.42 -23.43
C THR A 132 -44.25 -20.93 -22.14
N PRO A 133 -44.98 -21.29 -21.07
CA PRO A 133 -44.40 -21.57 -19.76
C PRO A 133 -44.24 -23.07 -19.47
N GLU A 134 -43.18 -23.44 -18.74
CA GLU A 134 -43.14 -24.70 -17.97
C GLU A 134 -42.77 -24.44 -16.52
N ASN A 135 -43.28 -25.31 -15.63
CA ASN A 135 -43.32 -25.09 -14.19
C ASN A 135 -42.74 -26.29 -13.44
N LYS A 136 -41.70 -26.07 -12.61
CA LYS A 136 -41.29 -26.88 -11.45
C LYS A 136 -40.02 -26.28 -10.83
N GLY A 137 -39.82 -26.47 -9.51
CA GLY A 137 -38.50 -26.32 -8.91
C GLY A 137 -38.41 -25.53 -7.60
N ALA A 138 -39.36 -25.66 -6.68
CA ALA A 138 -39.14 -25.17 -5.32
C ALA A 138 -38.01 -25.98 -4.64
N LYS A 139 -36.90 -25.31 -4.31
CA LYS A 139 -36.05 -25.72 -3.19
C LYS A 139 -35.64 -24.49 -2.39
N ASP A 140 -35.95 -24.58 -1.11
CA ASP A 140 -35.81 -23.50 -0.15
C ASP A 140 -34.33 -23.25 0.22
N ASN A 141 -34.00 -21.99 0.47
CA ASN A 141 -32.79 -21.57 1.17
C ASN A 141 -33.12 -20.26 1.92
N ASN A 142 -34.09 -20.39 2.81
CA ASN A 142 -34.84 -19.32 3.47
C ASN A 142 -33.90 -18.30 4.15
N LYS A 143 -33.80 -17.10 3.56
CA LYS A 143 -33.28 -15.91 4.25
C LYS A 143 -34.04 -14.60 3.92
N PRO A 144 -35.38 -14.56 4.00
CA PRO A 144 -36.11 -13.33 4.29
C PRO A 144 -35.91 -12.98 5.79
N GLU A 145 -36.11 -11.75 6.26
CA GLU A 145 -36.57 -10.55 5.56
C GLU A 145 -35.87 -9.32 6.17
N VAL A 146 -35.37 -8.40 5.35
CA VAL A 146 -35.02 -7.05 5.83
C VAL A 146 -36.10 -6.11 5.32
N LYS A 147 -36.98 -5.64 6.20
CA LYS A 147 -38.15 -4.81 5.84
C LYS A 147 -37.79 -3.40 5.33
N TYR A 148 -36.51 -3.04 5.34
CA TYR A 148 -36.00 -1.77 4.80
C TYR A 148 -35.27 -1.97 3.47
N SER A 149 -35.45 -1.04 2.54
CA SER A 149 -34.69 -1.02 1.29
C SER A 149 -33.19 -0.76 1.55
N PRO A 150 -32.29 -1.10 0.60
CA PRO A 150 -30.87 -0.76 0.72
C PRO A 150 -30.63 0.73 0.98
N SER A 151 -31.40 1.64 0.36
CA SER A 151 -31.26 3.08 0.58
C SER A 151 -31.74 3.53 1.96
N GLN A 152 -32.78 2.91 2.51
CA GLN A 152 -33.22 3.13 3.89
C GLN A 152 -32.17 2.65 4.89
N ILE A 153 -31.59 1.47 4.66
CA ILE A 153 -30.51 0.92 5.51
C ILE A 153 -29.29 1.87 5.51
N GLU A 154 -28.86 2.36 4.35
CA GLU A 154 -27.74 3.32 4.30
C GLU A 154 -28.10 4.65 5.00
N ARG A 155 -29.31 5.20 4.83
CA ARG A 155 -29.72 6.41 5.57
C ARG A 155 -29.67 6.19 7.08
N LEU A 156 -30.22 5.10 7.60
CA LEU A 156 -30.14 4.73 9.02
C LEU A 156 -28.68 4.60 9.48
N LYS A 157 -27.82 3.89 8.74
CA LYS A 157 -26.37 3.79 9.02
C LYS A 157 -25.65 5.13 9.06
N THR A 158 -26.09 6.13 8.31
CA THR A 158 -25.51 7.49 8.38
C THR A 158 -25.97 8.26 9.63
N LEU A 159 -27.08 7.89 10.27
CA LEU A 159 -27.63 8.56 11.45
C LEU A 159 -27.26 7.87 12.78
N MET A 160 -27.01 6.56 12.78
CA MET A 160 -26.66 5.80 14.00
C MET A 160 -25.33 6.25 14.64
N ALA A 161 -25.23 6.16 15.95
CA ALA A 161 -23.98 6.10 16.73
C ALA A 161 -23.52 4.63 16.88
N PRO A 162 -22.30 4.33 17.39
CA PRO A 162 -21.83 2.95 17.57
C PRO A 162 -22.72 2.12 18.51
N ASP A 163 -23.25 2.75 19.57
CA ASP A 163 -24.12 2.10 20.55
C ASP A 163 -25.57 1.88 20.07
N ASP A 164 -26.00 2.59 19.01
CA ASP A 164 -27.33 2.39 18.43
C ASP A 164 -27.41 1.04 17.73
N LYS A 165 -28.47 0.28 18.01
CA LYS A 165 -28.73 -1.04 17.39
C LYS A 165 -30.07 -1.00 16.68
N ILE A 166 -30.08 -1.31 15.38
CA ILE A 166 -31.33 -1.57 14.66
C ILE A 166 -31.99 -2.80 15.30
N PRO A 167 -33.28 -2.78 15.67
CA PRO A 167 -33.97 -3.95 16.20
C PRO A 167 -33.96 -5.09 15.18
N VAL A 168 -33.20 -6.16 15.42
CA VAL A 168 -32.97 -7.24 14.42
C VAL A 168 -34.07 -8.31 14.44
N GLN A 169 -34.92 -8.33 15.47
CA GLN A 169 -35.96 -9.36 15.66
C GLN A 169 -37.25 -8.72 16.20
N GLY A 170 -38.38 -8.99 15.55
CA GLY A 170 -39.71 -8.49 15.91
C GLY A 170 -40.38 -7.69 14.79
N GLU A 171 -41.37 -6.88 15.15
CA GLU A 171 -41.90 -5.85 14.25
C GLU A 171 -40.91 -4.70 14.15
N LEU A 172 -40.15 -4.65 13.04
CA LEU A 172 -39.39 -3.46 12.67
C LEU A 172 -40.35 -2.25 12.58
N PRO A 173 -40.05 -1.12 13.24
CA PRO A 173 -40.88 0.09 13.19
C PRO A 173 -40.92 0.68 11.78
N GLU A 174 -41.87 1.59 11.50
CA GLU A 174 -41.86 2.27 10.20
C GLU A 174 -40.55 3.04 10.03
N PHE A 175 -39.98 3.02 8.82
CA PHE A 175 -38.70 3.68 8.53
C PHE A 175 -38.71 5.15 8.96
N LYS A 176 -39.84 5.86 8.75
CA LYS A 176 -40.00 7.27 9.14
C LYS A 176 -39.90 7.48 10.66
N ASP A 177 -40.42 6.56 11.47
CA ASP A 177 -40.41 6.70 12.92
C ASP A 177 -38.99 6.49 13.47
N LEU A 178 -38.28 5.48 12.99
CA LEU A 178 -36.89 5.21 13.37
C LEU A 178 -35.93 6.29 12.84
N GLU A 179 -36.13 6.77 11.61
CA GLU A 179 -35.37 7.92 11.07
C GLU A 179 -35.60 9.17 11.92
N LYS A 180 -36.86 9.51 12.24
CA LYS A 180 -37.22 10.66 13.08
C LYS A 180 -36.65 10.55 14.50
N GLU A 181 -36.65 9.35 15.08
CA GLU A 181 -36.04 9.10 16.39
C GLU A 181 -34.52 9.31 16.34
N LEU A 182 -33.81 8.70 15.38
CA LEU A 182 -32.37 8.86 15.24
C LEU A 182 -31.98 10.31 14.95
N ILE A 183 -32.75 11.03 14.11
CA ILE A 183 -32.58 12.47 13.88
C ILE A 183 -32.69 13.25 15.20
N GLN A 184 -33.70 12.96 16.02
CA GLN A 184 -33.86 13.65 17.30
C GLN A 184 -32.75 13.30 18.30
N ARG A 185 -32.29 12.04 18.35
CA ARG A 185 -31.10 11.64 19.13
C ARG A 185 -29.87 12.44 18.69
N ARG A 186 -29.55 12.47 17.39
CA ARG A 186 -28.40 13.21 16.84
C ARG A 186 -28.49 14.73 17.06
N ARG A 187 -29.69 15.32 17.02
CA ARG A 187 -29.90 16.74 17.38
C ARG A 187 -29.62 16.99 18.85
N ASN A 188 -30.08 16.12 19.75
CA ASN A 188 -29.78 16.22 21.18
C ASN A 188 -28.27 16.08 21.43
N ASP A 189 -27.61 15.10 20.79
CA ASP A 189 -26.17 14.87 20.93
C ASP A 189 -25.33 16.10 20.52
N LEU A 190 -25.74 16.81 19.47
CA LEU A 190 -25.12 18.08 19.05
C LEU A 190 -25.40 19.24 20.02
N ILE A 191 -26.59 19.28 20.64
CA ILE A 191 -26.94 20.31 21.64
C ILE A 191 -26.09 20.11 22.91
N SER A 192 -26.06 18.91 23.49
CA SER A 192 -25.21 18.61 24.65
C SER A 192 -23.73 18.90 24.36
N MET A 193 -23.24 18.53 23.18
CA MET A 193 -21.87 18.83 22.74
C MET A 193 -21.59 20.34 22.62
N TYR A 194 -22.58 21.16 22.27
CA TYR A 194 -22.48 22.61 22.21
C TYR A 194 -22.60 23.28 23.60
N GLU A 195 -23.34 22.68 24.53
CA GLU A 195 -23.51 23.18 25.90
C GLU A 195 -22.33 22.79 26.82
N GLU A 196 -21.75 21.60 26.63
CA GLU A 196 -20.70 21.03 27.47
C GLU A 196 -19.28 21.29 26.92
N ASP A 197 -18.85 20.56 25.88
CA ASP A 197 -17.44 20.43 25.49
C ASP A 197 -17.00 21.48 24.44
N ARG A 198 -17.77 21.64 23.36
CA ARG A 198 -17.47 22.49 22.18
C ARG A 198 -16.14 22.20 21.45
N GLU A 199 -15.40 21.16 21.83
CA GLU A 199 -14.17 20.77 21.15
C GLU A 199 -14.44 19.81 19.97
N ASP A 200 -13.83 20.11 18.81
CA ASP A 200 -13.66 19.13 17.74
C ASP A 200 -12.67 18.04 18.17
N ARG A 201 -13.04 16.76 17.95
CA ARG A 201 -12.30 15.57 18.40
C ARG A 201 -10.94 15.42 17.71
N LEU A 202 -10.81 15.87 16.47
CA LEU A 202 -9.53 15.81 15.73
C LEU A 202 -8.55 16.85 16.26
N GLY A 203 -9.00 18.08 16.49
CA GLY A 203 -8.22 19.12 17.16
C GLY A 203 -7.91 18.81 18.63
N LYS A 204 -8.85 18.18 19.35
CA LYS A 204 -8.65 17.73 20.74
C LYS A 204 -7.58 16.63 20.80
N LEU A 205 -7.64 15.67 19.89
CA LEU A 205 -6.60 14.66 19.74
C LEU A 205 -5.25 15.28 19.34
N GLU A 206 -5.19 16.22 18.40
CA GLU A 206 -3.95 16.95 18.07
C GLU A 206 -3.34 17.61 19.33
N ARG A 207 -4.15 18.29 20.16
CA ARG A 207 -3.71 18.89 21.43
C ARG A 207 -3.16 17.85 22.41
N THR A 208 -3.86 16.73 22.63
CA THR A 208 -3.41 15.64 23.51
C THR A 208 -2.09 15.03 23.05
N ILE A 209 -1.96 14.76 21.74
CA ILE A 209 -0.74 14.18 21.15
C ILE A 209 0.42 15.19 21.25
N THR A 210 0.20 16.47 20.95
CA THR A 210 1.24 17.51 21.08
C THR A 210 1.74 17.62 22.52
N ALA A 211 0.87 17.59 23.53
CA ALA A 211 1.29 17.56 24.93
C ALA A 211 2.15 16.33 25.26
N PHE A 212 1.68 15.13 24.92
CA PHE A 212 2.37 13.86 25.17
C PHE A 212 3.82 13.82 24.64
N PHE A 213 4.06 14.37 23.43
CA PHE A 213 5.38 14.40 22.81
C PHE A 213 6.27 15.52 23.35
N VAL A 214 5.72 16.70 23.64
CA VAL A 214 6.46 17.82 24.26
C VAL A 214 6.94 17.46 25.66
N GLU A 215 6.10 16.81 26.47
CA GLU A 215 6.47 16.28 27.80
C GLU A 215 7.63 15.26 27.73
N ARG A 216 7.76 14.54 26.60
CA ARG A 216 8.85 13.59 26.32
C ARG A 216 10.06 14.23 25.63
N GLY A 217 10.13 15.56 25.59
CA GLY A 217 11.25 16.30 25.05
C GLY A 217 11.36 16.27 23.52
N PHE A 218 10.27 15.99 22.80
CA PHE A 218 10.23 16.19 21.35
C PHE A 218 9.84 17.62 21.01
N LEU A 219 10.58 18.24 20.10
CA LEU A 219 10.27 19.58 19.58
C LEU A 219 9.15 19.48 18.53
N GLU A 220 8.06 20.24 18.73
CA GLU A 220 7.01 20.36 17.72
C GLU A 220 7.51 21.16 16.51
N ILE A 221 7.26 20.60 15.32
CA ILE A 221 7.53 21.19 14.02
C ILE A 221 6.17 21.39 13.32
N LYS A 222 5.95 22.59 12.79
CA LYS A 222 4.93 22.83 11.75
C LYS A 222 5.67 23.23 10.46
N SER A 223 5.48 22.47 9.38
CA SER A 223 6.16 22.71 8.10
C SER A 223 5.15 23.02 6.97
N PRO A 224 5.60 23.55 5.82
CA PRO A 224 4.70 23.87 4.71
C PRO A 224 3.90 22.65 4.22
N ILE A 225 2.60 22.85 4.00
CA ILE A 225 1.71 21.86 3.36
C ILE A 225 2.06 21.70 1.88
N MET A 226 2.39 22.81 1.21
CA MET A 226 2.83 22.82 -0.19
C MET A 226 4.35 22.69 -0.26
N ILE A 227 4.84 21.63 -0.91
CA ILE A 227 6.26 21.29 -1.02
C ILE A 227 6.71 21.25 -2.50
N PRO A 228 8.00 21.46 -2.80
CA PRO A 228 8.55 21.24 -4.14
C PRO A 228 8.32 19.81 -4.59
N PHE A 229 7.96 19.59 -5.85
CA PHE A 229 7.73 18.23 -6.38
C PHE A 229 9.01 17.37 -6.33
N GLU A 230 10.18 18.02 -6.48
CA GLU A 230 11.51 17.43 -6.28
C GLU A 230 11.62 16.67 -4.94
N TYR A 231 10.95 17.15 -3.88
CA TYR A 231 11.00 16.49 -2.57
C TYR A 231 10.34 15.11 -2.59
N VAL A 232 9.36 14.88 -3.47
CA VAL A 232 8.71 13.57 -3.63
C VAL A 232 9.55 12.65 -4.51
N GLU A 233 10.18 13.18 -5.56
CA GLU A 233 11.16 12.44 -6.38
C GLU A 233 12.39 12.03 -5.54
N ARG A 234 12.81 12.89 -4.60
CA ARG A 234 13.88 12.64 -3.61
C ARG A 234 13.48 11.69 -2.47
N MET A 235 12.20 11.35 -2.34
CA MET A 235 11.73 10.18 -1.56
C MET A 235 11.78 8.86 -2.37
N GLY A 236 12.26 8.89 -3.61
CA GLY A 236 12.34 7.72 -4.50
C GLY A 236 11.04 7.41 -5.26
N ILE A 237 10.02 8.27 -5.16
CA ILE A 237 8.70 8.06 -5.77
C ILE A 237 8.75 8.55 -7.22
N ASP A 238 9.06 7.63 -8.14
CA ASP A 238 9.17 7.89 -9.58
C ASP A 238 7.87 7.59 -10.37
N LYS A 239 7.87 7.84 -11.68
CA LYS A 239 6.69 7.71 -12.56
C LYS A 239 6.16 6.29 -12.75
N ASP A 240 6.96 5.26 -12.45
CA ASP A 240 6.55 3.86 -12.46
C ASP A 240 5.93 3.42 -11.12
N ASP A 241 6.05 4.24 -10.06
CA ASP A 241 5.44 4.00 -8.75
C ASP A 241 3.91 4.19 -8.74
N HIS A 242 3.24 3.61 -7.74
CA HIS A 242 1.81 3.80 -7.52
C HIS A 242 1.52 5.17 -6.87
N LEU A 243 2.28 5.52 -5.83
CA LEU A 243 2.10 6.72 -5.02
C LEU A 243 2.30 8.00 -5.83
N TYR A 244 3.13 7.98 -6.88
CA TYR A 244 3.30 9.10 -7.82
C TYR A 244 1.97 9.59 -8.42
N LYS A 245 1.03 8.67 -8.72
CA LYS A 245 -0.27 9.00 -9.32
C LYS A 245 -1.21 9.65 -8.31
N GLN A 246 -1.00 9.39 -7.02
CA GLN A 246 -1.80 9.90 -5.92
C GLN A 246 -1.44 11.36 -5.55
N ILE A 247 -0.32 11.90 -6.06
CA ILE A 247 0.11 13.26 -5.70
C ILE A 247 -0.84 14.33 -6.28
N PHE A 248 -1.29 15.25 -5.43
CA PHE A 248 -1.94 16.50 -5.84
C PHE A 248 -0.88 17.55 -6.22
N ARG A 249 -0.65 17.75 -7.52
CA ARG A 249 0.23 18.80 -8.06
C ARG A 249 -0.43 20.18 -7.97
N VAL A 250 0.38 21.21 -7.73
CA VAL A 250 -0.02 22.61 -7.67
C VAL A 250 0.92 23.40 -8.58
N GLY A 251 0.45 23.75 -9.78
CA GLY A 251 1.32 24.20 -10.86
C GLY A 251 2.34 23.13 -11.28
N ASP A 252 3.43 23.57 -11.91
CA ASP A 252 4.42 22.66 -12.51
C ASP A 252 5.37 22.04 -11.48
N ASN A 253 5.81 22.86 -10.51
CA ASN A 253 6.96 22.57 -9.64
C ASN A 253 6.60 22.25 -8.18
N MET A 254 5.34 22.38 -7.77
CA MET A 254 4.90 22.16 -6.39
C MET A 254 3.82 21.08 -6.29
N CYS A 255 3.59 20.57 -5.08
CA CYS A 255 2.50 19.67 -4.75
C CYS A 255 2.04 19.86 -3.30
N LEU A 256 0.83 19.40 -2.99
CA LEU A 256 0.44 19.15 -1.60
C LEU A 256 1.20 17.92 -1.10
N ARG A 257 1.73 17.98 0.13
CA ARG A 257 2.55 16.90 0.70
C ARG A 257 1.73 15.60 0.88
N PRO A 258 2.20 14.44 0.37
CA PRO A 258 1.55 13.15 0.62
C PRO A 258 2.01 12.46 1.92
N MET A 259 2.96 13.07 2.64
CA MET A 259 3.61 12.59 3.87
C MET A 259 4.43 13.72 4.50
N LEU A 260 4.76 13.63 5.79
CA LEU A 260 5.56 14.66 6.51
C LEU A 260 7.08 14.46 6.35
N ALA A 261 7.54 13.25 6.03
CA ALA A 261 8.96 12.87 6.01
C ALA A 261 9.90 13.83 5.25
N PRO A 262 9.59 14.36 4.04
CA PRO A 262 10.48 15.29 3.32
C PRO A 262 10.81 16.57 4.10
N CYS A 263 9.88 17.03 4.93
CA CYS A 263 10.07 18.21 5.76
C CYS A 263 10.86 17.86 7.03
N LEU A 264 10.51 16.74 7.69
CA LEU A 264 11.21 16.24 8.88
C LEU A 264 12.69 15.91 8.59
N TYR A 265 13.01 15.25 7.47
CA TYR A 265 14.40 15.04 7.01
C TYR A 265 15.17 16.37 6.86
N ASN A 266 14.52 17.41 6.34
CA ASN A 266 15.12 18.74 6.23
C ASN A 266 15.35 19.39 7.61
N TYR A 267 14.45 19.18 8.57
CA TYR A 267 14.63 19.66 9.94
C TYR A 267 15.74 18.91 10.68
N LEU A 268 15.75 17.57 10.66
CA LEU A 268 16.83 16.75 11.26
C LEU A 268 18.22 17.24 10.81
N ARG A 269 18.47 17.32 9.51
CA ARG A 269 19.75 17.79 8.93
C ARG A 269 20.12 19.24 9.30
N LYS A 270 19.14 20.11 9.55
CA LYS A 270 19.37 21.50 9.97
C LYS A 270 19.68 21.59 11.46
N LEU A 271 18.90 20.89 12.28
CA LEU A 271 18.96 20.92 13.73
C LEU A 271 20.20 20.18 14.27
N ASP A 272 20.74 19.19 13.55
CA ASP A 272 21.97 18.45 13.90
C ASP A 272 23.23 19.33 14.02
N LYS A 273 23.14 20.59 13.59
CA LYS A 273 24.20 21.60 13.68
C LYS A 273 24.09 22.49 14.92
N VAL A 274 23.04 22.33 15.74
CA VAL A 274 22.63 23.29 16.77
C VAL A 274 22.11 22.61 18.03
N LEU A 275 21.34 21.54 17.91
CA LEU A 275 20.77 20.80 19.05
C LEU A 275 21.73 19.72 19.56
N PRO A 276 21.66 19.38 20.86
CA PRO A 276 22.37 18.24 21.41
C PRO A 276 21.84 16.90 20.87
N ASP A 277 22.64 15.86 21.04
CA ASP A 277 22.27 14.48 20.73
C ASP A 277 21.51 13.82 21.92
N PRO A 278 20.44 13.04 21.70
CA PRO A 278 19.75 12.80 20.42
C PRO A 278 18.75 13.92 20.08
N ILE A 279 18.59 14.19 18.79
CA ILE A 279 17.53 15.09 18.31
C ILE A 279 16.18 14.35 18.41
N ARG A 280 15.17 15.03 18.94
CA ARG A 280 13.77 14.57 18.96
C ARG A 280 12.86 15.63 18.34
N ILE A 281 12.14 15.27 17.27
CA ILE A 281 11.15 16.15 16.62
C ILE A 281 9.86 15.39 16.29
N PHE A 282 8.74 16.11 16.22
CA PHE A 282 7.50 15.59 15.66
C PHE A 282 6.75 16.68 14.89
N GLU A 283 5.93 16.30 13.92
CA GLU A 283 4.94 17.17 13.28
C GLU A 283 3.57 16.49 13.32
N ILE A 284 2.53 17.28 13.62
CA ILE A 284 1.13 16.93 13.34
C ILE A 284 0.59 17.92 12.31
N GLY A 285 -0.04 17.41 11.25
CA GLY A 285 -0.73 18.24 10.26
C GLY A 285 -1.23 17.47 9.04
N PRO A 286 -1.95 18.15 8.13
CA PRO A 286 -2.60 17.51 7.00
C PRO A 286 -1.61 17.02 5.93
N CYS A 287 -1.96 15.91 5.29
CA CYS A 287 -1.33 15.28 4.13
C CYS A 287 -2.41 14.91 3.11
N TYR A 288 -2.02 14.81 1.83
CA TYR A 288 -2.97 14.67 0.72
C TYR A 288 -2.55 13.58 -0.28
N ARG A 289 -3.46 12.65 -0.59
CA ARG A 289 -3.28 11.59 -1.59
C ARG A 289 -4.59 11.33 -2.31
N LYS A 290 -4.60 11.22 -3.64
CA LYS A 290 -5.80 10.81 -4.39
C LYS A 290 -6.09 9.35 -4.09
N GLU A 291 -7.26 9.08 -3.53
CA GLU A 291 -7.65 7.76 -3.04
C GLU A 291 -9.07 7.42 -3.49
N SER A 292 -9.24 6.24 -4.10
CA SER A 292 -10.52 5.77 -4.60
C SER A 292 -11.31 4.92 -3.60
N ASP A 293 -10.66 4.35 -2.58
CA ASP A 293 -11.34 3.63 -1.50
C ASP A 293 -11.74 4.59 -0.38
N GLY A 294 -12.90 5.23 -0.57
CA GLY A 294 -13.49 6.13 0.41
C GLY A 294 -14.02 5.47 1.70
N SER A 295 -13.74 4.19 1.97
CA SER A 295 -14.15 3.47 3.18
C SER A 295 -13.03 3.30 4.20
N ARG A 296 -11.80 3.08 3.74
CA ARG A 296 -10.58 2.94 4.57
C ARG A 296 -9.56 4.07 4.37
N HIS A 297 -9.68 4.83 3.28
CA HIS A 297 -8.77 5.91 2.91
C HIS A 297 -9.52 7.24 2.76
N LEU A 298 -8.78 8.34 2.87
CA LEU A 298 -9.25 9.73 2.75
C LEU A 298 -8.32 10.49 1.81
N GLU A 299 -8.84 11.47 1.07
CA GLU A 299 -7.99 12.30 0.21
C GLU A 299 -7.19 13.37 0.97
N GLU A 300 -7.75 13.84 2.08
CA GLU A 300 -7.11 14.66 3.11
C GLU A 300 -7.13 13.88 4.43
N PHE A 301 -5.97 13.75 5.08
CA PHE A 301 -5.80 13.06 6.36
C PHE A 301 -4.72 13.74 7.21
N THR A 302 -4.83 13.64 8.53
CA THR A 302 -3.96 14.32 9.49
C THR A 302 -2.94 13.31 10.01
N MET A 303 -1.69 13.47 9.58
CA MET A 303 -0.58 12.65 10.06
C MET A 303 0.01 13.23 11.34
N LEU A 304 0.29 12.37 12.30
CA LEU A 304 1.42 12.51 13.21
C LEU A 304 2.62 11.81 12.57
N ASN A 305 3.78 12.45 12.54
CA ASN A 305 5.06 11.76 12.42
C ASN A 305 6.01 12.25 13.51
N PHE A 306 6.55 11.33 14.31
CA PHE A 306 7.68 11.62 15.20
C PHE A 306 8.95 10.94 14.70
N CYS A 307 10.11 11.53 14.99
CA CYS A 307 11.39 10.86 14.82
C CYS A 307 12.43 11.32 15.84
N GLN A 308 13.34 10.39 16.18
CA GLN A 308 14.55 10.63 16.94
C GLN A 308 15.77 10.31 16.05
N MET A 309 16.83 11.10 16.12
CA MET A 309 18.08 10.88 15.38
C MET A 309 19.29 11.06 16.29
N GLY A 310 20.29 10.18 16.18
CA GLY A 310 21.47 10.15 17.04
C GLY A 310 21.50 8.92 17.94
N SER A 311 21.88 9.10 19.20
CA SER A 311 21.91 8.03 20.21
C SER A 311 20.53 7.40 20.45
N ASN A 312 20.54 6.20 21.02
CA ASN A 312 19.36 5.47 21.48
C ASN A 312 18.29 5.19 20.40
N CYS A 313 18.64 5.31 19.12
CA CYS A 313 17.77 4.98 17.99
C CYS A 313 17.77 3.46 17.74
N THR A 314 17.06 2.71 18.60
CA THR A 314 16.93 1.25 18.57
C THR A 314 15.47 0.83 18.39
N ARG A 315 15.25 -0.40 17.91
CA ARG A 315 13.91 -1.01 17.80
C ARG A 315 13.16 -0.99 19.13
N GLU A 316 13.82 -1.42 20.21
CA GLU A 316 13.27 -1.44 21.57
C GLU A 316 12.77 -0.06 22.04
N ASN A 317 13.54 1.01 21.81
CA ASN A 317 13.11 2.37 22.16
C ASN A 317 11.99 2.89 21.26
N LEU A 318 11.95 2.50 19.98
CA LEU A 318 10.86 2.85 19.07
C LEU A 318 9.55 2.17 19.48
N GLU A 319 9.60 0.87 19.79
CA GLU A 319 8.47 0.10 20.29
C GLU A 319 8.00 0.65 21.64
N GLY A 320 8.90 0.96 22.58
CA GLY A 320 8.56 1.60 23.87
C GLY A 320 7.84 2.95 23.74
N ILE A 321 8.31 3.83 22.83
CA ILE A 321 7.63 5.12 22.56
C ILE A 321 6.22 4.89 21.99
N ILE A 322 6.05 3.86 21.13
CA ILE A 322 4.74 3.48 20.58
C ILE A 322 3.82 2.91 21.66
N SER A 323 4.34 2.07 22.56
CA SER A 323 3.59 1.53 23.70
C SER A 323 3.05 2.63 24.60
N GLU A 324 3.91 3.50 25.11
CA GLU A 324 3.50 4.62 25.96
C GLU A 324 2.46 5.52 25.27
N PHE A 325 2.60 5.71 23.96
CA PHE A 325 1.72 6.54 23.15
C PHE A 325 0.31 5.97 23.01
N LEU A 326 0.20 4.68 22.68
CA LEU A 326 -1.10 4.03 22.50
C LEU A 326 -1.78 3.69 23.83
N GLU A 327 -1.00 3.36 24.87
CA GLU A 327 -1.49 3.25 26.25
C GLU A 327 -2.07 4.59 26.75
N HIS A 328 -1.36 5.71 26.54
CA HIS A 328 -1.84 7.04 26.89
C HIS A 328 -3.14 7.43 26.14
N LEU A 329 -3.28 7.00 24.88
CA LEU A 329 -4.51 7.19 24.12
C LEU A 329 -5.62 6.18 24.48
N GLY A 330 -5.34 5.12 25.23
CA GLY A 330 -6.30 4.06 25.56
C GLY A 330 -6.68 3.21 24.34
N ILE A 331 -5.69 2.86 23.50
CA ILE A 331 -5.88 2.11 22.25
C ILE A 331 -5.10 0.80 22.35
N GLU A 332 -5.83 -0.33 22.32
CA GLU A 332 -5.24 -1.66 22.17
C GLU A 332 -4.62 -1.83 20.77
N TYR A 333 -3.49 -2.53 20.68
CA TYR A 333 -2.78 -2.75 19.42
C TYR A 333 -1.93 -4.03 19.46
N GLN A 334 -1.42 -4.44 18.31
CA GLN A 334 -0.44 -5.51 18.13
C GLN A 334 0.70 -5.02 17.24
N ILE A 335 1.89 -5.59 17.40
CA ILE A 335 3.07 -5.25 16.61
C ILE A 335 3.37 -6.38 15.62
N GLU A 336 3.35 -6.07 14.34
CA GLU A 336 3.76 -6.97 13.26
C GLU A 336 5.04 -6.46 12.56
N ALA A 337 5.69 -7.32 11.78
CA ALA A 337 6.91 -6.98 11.04
C ALA A 337 6.69 -7.24 9.55
N ASP A 338 6.92 -6.22 8.72
CA ASP A 338 6.69 -6.25 7.26
C ASP A 338 7.84 -5.57 6.48
N ASP A 339 7.75 -5.48 5.14
CA ASP A 339 8.73 -4.87 4.23
C ASP A 339 8.09 -3.73 3.41
N CYS A 340 8.21 -2.49 3.89
CA CYS A 340 7.64 -1.31 3.24
C CYS A 340 8.44 -0.88 2.01
N MET A 341 7.80 -0.75 0.84
CA MET A 341 8.45 -0.35 -0.42
C MET A 341 9.21 0.99 -0.38
N VAL A 342 8.90 1.89 0.58
CA VAL A 342 9.54 3.22 0.71
C VAL A 342 10.77 3.18 1.63
N TYR A 343 10.80 2.28 2.62
CA TYR A 343 11.77 2.31 3.72
C TYR A 343 12.58 1.01 3.90
N GLY A 344 12.07 -0.14 3.45
CA GLY A 344 12.60 -1.47 3.75
C GLY A 344 11.88 -2.10 4.95
N ASP A 345 12.58 -2.95 5.70
CA ASP A 345 12.10 -3.60 6.93
C ASP A 345 11.37 -2.60 7.86
N THR A 346 10.06 -2.79 8.07
CA THR A 346 9.21 -1.94 8.90
C THR A 346 8.55 -2.69 10.07
N ILE A 347 8.08 -1.90 11.02
CA ILE A 347 7.32 -2.34 12.18
C ILE A 347 5.93 -1.72 12.04
N ASP A 348 4.93 -2.56 11.75
CA ASP A 348 3.58 -2.09 11.47
C ASP A 348 2.68 -2.38 12.68
N ILE A 349 1.86 -1.39 13.03
CA ILE A 349 1.14 -1.32 14.30
C ILE A 349 -0.35 -1.50 14.02
N MET A 350 -0.91 -2.63 14.43
CA MET A 350 -2.20 -3.14 13.98
C MET A 350 -3.25 -3.07 15.08
N HIS A 351 -4.50 -2.75 14.73
CA HIS A 351 -5.68 -2.90 15.57
C HIS A 351 -6.70 -3.77 14.83
N GLY A 352 -6.63 -5.10 15.06
CA GLY A 352 -7.26 -6.07 14.16
C GLY A 352 -6.76 -5.89 12.72
N ASP A 353 -7.67 -5.95 11.74
CA ASP A 353 -7.36 -5.76 10.31
C ASP A 353 -6.97 -4.30 9.91
N LEU A 354 -6.76 -3.39 10.86
CA LEU A 354 -6.48 -1.97 10.61
C LEU A 354 -5.08 -1.55 11.09
N GLU A 355 -4.21 -1.28 10.13
CA GLU A 355 -2.93 -0.57 10.31
C GLU A 355 -3.18 0.83 10.91
N LEU A 356 -2.64 1.12 12.10
CA LEU A 356 -2.64 2.44 12.73
C LEU A 356 -1.41 3.27 12.34
N SER A 357 -0.27 2.60 12.16
CA SER A 357 1.02 3.21 11.80
C SER A 357 1.95 2.19 11.16
N SER A 358 2.83 2.69 10.31
CA SER A 358 4.08 2.01 9.92
C SER A 358 5.28 2.78 10.52
N ALA A 359 6.25 2.06 11.07
CA ALA A 359 7.39 2.60 11.79
C ALA A 359 8.73 2.02 11.30
N VAL A 360 9.78 2.83 11.37
CA VAL A 360 11.07 2.60 10.69
C VAL A 360 12.22 2.72 11.69
N VAL A 361 13.17 1.78 11.61
CA VAL A 361 14.48 1.86 12.27
C VAL A 361 15.54 2.10 11.20
N GLY A 362 16.06 3.32 11.12
CA GLY A 362 17.17 3.70 10.25
C GLY A 362 18.55 3.30 10.80
N PRO A 363 19.62 3.46 10.01
CA PRO A 363 19.66 4.21 8.75
C PRO A 363 19.23 3.38 7.53
N ILE A 364 18.65 4.06 6.55
CA ILE A 364 18.19 3.49 5.27
C ILE A 364 18.92 4.12 4.07
N PRO A 365 18.92 3.48 2.88
CA PRO A 365 19.66 4.02 1.72
C PRO A 365 19.22 5.42 1.24
N LEU A 366 18.01 5.85 1.62
CA LEU A 366 17.42 7.14 1.28
C LEU A 366 18.04 8.32 2.06
N ASP A 367 18.54 8.07 3.28
CA ASP A 367 19.05 9.10 4.20
C ASP A 367 20.13 9.98 3.57
N ARG A 368 21.01 9.37 2.78
CA ARG A 368 22.09 10.06 2.07
C ARG A 368 21.57 11.10 1.09
N GLU A 369 20.46 10.82 0.40
CA GLU A 369 19.85 11.77 -0.53
C GLU A 369 19.30 12.98 0.21
N TRP A 370 18.79 12.78 1.43
CA TRP A 370 18.36 13.85 2.34
C TRP A 370 19.52 14.62 2.98
N GLY A 371 20.67 13.97 3.16
CA GLY A 371 21.85 14.47 3.85
C GLY A 371 21.86 14.12 5.34
N VAL A 372 21.21 13.02 5.71
CA VAL A 372 21.29 12.36 7.03
C VAL A 372 22.32 11.22 6.96
N ASN A 373 23.08 11.04 8.03
CA ASN A 373 24.16 10.05 8.13
C ASN A 373 24.30 9.44 9.55
N LYS A 374 23.30 9.64 10.42
CA LYS A 374 23.22 9.08 11.77
C LYS A 374 22.10 8.02 11.84
N PRO A 375 22.13 7.08 12.80
CA PRO A 375 20.97 6.25 13.13
C PRO A 375 19.76 7.12 13.49
N TRP A 376 18.56 6.63 13.18
CA TRP A 376 17.31 7.30 13.52
C TRP A 376 16.18 6.29 13.69
N ILE A 377 15.13 6.67 14.41
CA ILE A 377 13.88 5.91 14.57
C ILE A 377 12.69 6.84 14.38
N GLY A 378 11.57 6.33 13.88
CA GLY A 378 10.34 7.13 13.77
C GLY A 378 9.13 6.33 13.32
N ALA A 379 7.94 6.89 13.57
CA ALA A 379 6.66 6.28 13.21
C ALA A 379 5.71 7.32 12.58
N GLY A 380 4.68 6.84 11.88
CA GLY A 380 3.67 7.68 11.25
C GLY A 380 2.26 7.19 11.51
N PHE A 381 1.48 7.93 12.30
CA PHE A 381 0.10 7.59 12.66
C PHE A 381 -0.89 8.51 11.93
N GLY A 382 -1.99 7.94 11.41
CA GLY A 382 -3.14 8.71 10.93
C GLY A 382 -4.13 9.00 12.06
N LEU A 383 -4.32 10.27 12.44
CA LEU A 383 -5.19 10.65 13.55
C LEU A 383 -6.66 10.24 13.31
N GLU A 384 -7.13 10.27 12.06
CA GLU A 384 -8.47 9.81 11.72
C GLU A 384 -8.65 8.29 11.93
N ARG A 385 -7.58 7.49 11.79
CA ARG A 385 -7.61 6.05 12.14
C ARG A 385 -7.65 5.85 13.66
N LEU A 386 -6.86 6.62 14.42
CA LEU A 386 -6.87 6.59 15.89
C LEU A 386 -8.25 6.96 16.45
N LEU A 387 -8.88 8.03 15.95
CA LEU A 387 -10.26 8.39 16.30
C LEU A 387 -11.29 7.32 15.89
N LYS A 388 -11.13 6.72 14.70
CA LYS A 388 -12.03 5.67 14.20
C LYS A 388 -12.00 4.41 15.06
N VAL A 389 -10.88 4.11 15.72
CA VAL A 389 -10.78 3.05 16.74
C VAL A 389 -11.34 3.54 18.07
N LYS A 390 -10.85 4.66 18.60
CA LYS A 390 -11.20 5.19 19.93
C LYS A 390 -12.70 5.52 20.12
N HIS A 391 -13.46 5.67 19.03
CA HIS A 391 -14.90 5.92 19.04
C HIS A 391 -15.71 4.92 18.21
N ASP A 392 -15.16 3.73 17.92
CA ASP A 392 -15.75 2.66 17.09
C ASP A 392 -16.56 3.16 15.87
N TYR A 393 -15.98 4.07 15.10
CA TYR A 393 -16.69 4.60 13.94
C TYR A 393 -16.75 3.57 12.81
N THR A 394 -17.94 3.30 12.30
CA THR A 394 -18.17 2.37 11.18
C THR A 394 -17.49 2.77 9.87
N ASN A 395 -17.11 4.04 9.70
CA ASN A 395 -16.37 4.56 8.54
C ASN A 395 -15.42 5.68 8.99
N ILE A 396 -14.19 5.70 8.46
CA ILE A 396 -13.16 6.70 8.76
C ILE A 396 -13.60 8.15 8.48
N ARG A 397 -14.53 8.38 7.55
CA ARG A 397 -15.14 9.69 7.24
C ARG A 397 -15.89 10.35 8.41
N ARG A 398 -16.18 9.61 9.49
CA ARG A 398 -16.73 10.17 10.74
C ARG A 398 -15.67 10.81 11.64
N ALA A 399 -14.39 10.51 11.39
CA ALA A 399 -13.24 11.12 12.08
C ALA A 399 -12.52 12.19 11.24
N SER A 400 -12.80 12.29 9.94
CA SER A 400 -12.15 13.25 9.05
C SER A 400 -12.71 14.65 9.20
N ARG A 401 -11.95 15.64 8.72
CA ARG A 401 -12.49 16.95 8.34
C ARG A 401 -13.69 16.72 7.40
N SER A 402 -14.82 17.33 7.70
CA SER A 402 -16.07 17.07 6.98
C SER A 402 -17.11 18.15 7.24
N GLU A 403 -17.94 18.43 6.23
CA GLU A 403 -19.19 19.18 6.40
C GLU A 403 -20.39 18.26 6.68
N LEU A 404 -20.25 16.95 6.40
CA LEU A 404 -21.30 15.93 6.58
C LEU A 404 -21.28 15.29 7.97
N TYR A 405 -20.13 15.31 8.65
CA TYR A 405 -19.97 14.79 10.01
C TYR A 405 -19.25 15.78 10.91
N TYR A 406 -19.76 15.99 12.12
CA TYR A 406 -19.09 16.71 13.19
C TYR A 406 -18.96 15.78 14.41
N ASN A 407 -17.74 15.54 14.88
CA ASN A 407 -17.47 14.58 15.97
C ASN A 407 -18.12 13.19 15.77
N GLY A 408 -18.22 12.75 14.50
CA GLY A 408 -18.85 11.49 14.09
C GLY A 408 -20.39 11.50 14.02
N ILE A 409 -21.05 12.58 14.44
CA ILE A 409 -22.49 12.82 14.28
C ILE A 409 -22.75 13.40 12.88
N ASN A 410 -23.80 12.95 12.20
CA ASN A 410 -24.22 13.49 10.91
C ASN A 410 -24.78 14.92 11.06
N THR A 411 -24.47 15.82 10.14
CA THR A 411 -24.98 17.20 10.12
C THR A 411 -26.29 17.35 9.33
N ASN A 412 -26.59 16.40 8.43
CA ASN A 412 -27.79 16.38 7.60
C ASN A 412 -28.94 15.65 8.31
N LEU A 413 -29.52 16.33 9.31
CA LEU A 413 -30.49 15.81 10.28
C LEU A 413 -31.93 16.22 9.97
#